data_AF-A0A9D7CZR4-F1
#
_entry.id   AF-A0A9D7CZR4-F1
#
_cell.length_a   1.000
_cell.length_b   1.000
_cell.length_c   1.000
_cell.angle_alpha   90.00
_cell.angle_beta   90.00
_cell.angle_gamma   90.00
#
_symmetry.space_group_name_H-M   'P 1'
#
loop_
_entity.id
_entity.type
_entity.pdbx_description
1 polymer ?
#
loop_
_entity_poly.entity_id
_entity_poly.type
_entity_poly.pdbx_seq_one_letter_code
_entity_poly.pdbx_strand_id
1 'polypeptide(L)'
;MSALASFNSLVRRSLVSAGVVIAVGLGVACTSDETTTNPATVDAGTDSGGTRIICGAGAALCAGNEWCAYELVGSCGKDGQRGTCTVRPPNCATDCPAVCGCDGKIYCNACEAQAGGTDVDKARACLPGGGEILAFALPGDPAKVAVLKKDEARSLCVRLTLVARLGSRYGLDVPSEWGVDGAEATNDPADCSVTSTGTLPTPKGANLGPVNGQGRVTFSADRGQAGKYPCSLSIAARLQFEPSPSVPWVPTVEALSAQNVNVAGGCP
;
A
#
# COMPACT_ATOMS: atom_id res chain seq x y z
N MET A 1 24.28 -55.91 38.40
CA MET A 1 25.37 -55.31 39.20
C MET A 1 25.21 -53.80 39.07
N SER A 2 24.50 -53.16 40.00
CA SER A 2 25.07 -52.33 41.10
C SER A 2 25.65 -51.01 40.56
N ALA A 3 25.47 -49.80 41.08
CA ALA A 3 24.76 -49.17 42.20
C ALA A 3 24.88 -47.63 41.96
N LEU A 4 23.83 -46.84 42.19
CA LEU A 4 23.71 -45.71 43.15
C LEU A 4 24.64 -44.46 43.06
N ALA A 5 23.98 -43.31 43.31
CA ALA A 5 24.41 -42.03 43.90
C ALA A 5 24.95 -40.91 42.98
N SER A 6 24.77 -39.60 43.22
CA SER A 6 23.78 -38.73 43.92
C SER A 6 24.30 -37.27 43.89
N PHE A 7 23.40 -36.26 43.82
CA PHE A 7 23.53 -34.85 44.30
C PHE A 7 24.63 -33.93 43.69
N ASN A 8 24.56 -32.58 43.57
CA ASN A 8 23.67 -31.51 44.07
C ASN A 8 23.92 -30.17 43.33
N SER A 9 23.08 -29.15 43.61
CA SER A 9 23.38 -27.68 43.68
C SER A 9 23.06 -26.81 42.45
N LEU A 10 22.40 -25.64 42.51
CA LEU A 10 21.73 -24.86 43.58
C LEU A 10 20.81 -23.82 42.89
N VAL A 11 19.57 -23.69 43.36
CA VAL A 11 18.61 -22.63 43.00
C VAL A 11 18.75 -21.49 44.02
N ARG A 12 18.86 -20.24 43.57
CA ARG A 12 18.81 -19.05 44.46
C ARG A 12 17.48 -18.32 44.31
N ARG A 13 16.68 -18.39 45.39
CA ARG A 13 15.55 -17.51 45.72
C ARG A 13 15.97 -16.61 46.89
N SER A 14 15.65 -15.32 46.81
CA SER A 14 15.65 -14.37 47.95
C SER A 14 14.39 -13.51 47.77
N LEU A 15 13.33 -13.73 48.55
CA LEU A 15 13.00 -13.18 49.88
C LEU A 15 12.42 -11.76 49.82
N VAL A 16 11.12 -11.71 50.10
CA VAL A 16 10.24 -10.56 50.34
C VAL A 16 10.47 -10.03 51.76
N SER A 17 10.42 -8.72 51.97
CA SER A 17 10.31 -8.12 53.29
C SER A 17 9.28 -7.00 53.25
N ALA A 18 8.31 -7.10 54.15
CA ALA A 18 7.20 -6.18 54.34
C ALA A 18 7.64 -4.97 55.19
N GLY A 19 7.07 -3.80 54.88
CA GLY A 19 7.17 -2.60 55.71
C GLY A 19 6.02 -1.66 55.40
N VAL A 20 5.01 -1.64 56.26
CA VAL A 20 3.90 -0.69 56.27
C VAL A 20 4.33 0.54 57.07
N VAL A 21 4.20 1.75 56.50
CA VAL A 21 4.23 3.01 57.24
C VAL A 21 3.10 3.91 56.74
N ILE A 22 2.21 4.27 57.66
CA ILE A 22 1.14 5.26 57.50
C ILE A 22 1.70 6.61 57.95
N ALA A 23 1.53 7.67 57.15
CA ALA A 23 1.65 9.04 57.63
C ALA A 23 0.73 10.00 56.85
N VAL A 24 0.04 10.83 57.63
CA VAL A 24 -1.00 11.81 57.31
C VAL A 24 -0.38 13.09 56.71
N GLY A 25 -1.13 13.76 55.83
CA GLY A 25 -0.65 14.90 55.05
C GLY A 25 -0.55 16.25 55.79
N LEU A 26 0.19 17.17 55.15
CA LEU A 26 0.04 18.63 55.18
C LEU A 26 0.92 19.20 54.04
N GLY A 27 0.39 20.21 53.33
CA GLY A 27 0.90 20.65 52.03
C GLY A 27 2.22 21.42 52.04
N VAL A 28 2.74 21.64 50.82
CA VAL A 28 3.25 22.90 50.23
C VAL A 28 4.06 22.56 48.97
N ALA A 29 3.72 23.25 47.88
CA ALA A 29 4.41 23.50 46.60
C ALA A 29 5.60 22.62 46.17
N CYS A 30 5.48 21.99 45.00
CA CYS A 30 6.61 21.56 44.18
C CYS A 30 6.71 22.48 42.96
N THR A 31 7.86 23.16 42.80
CA THR A 31 8.35 23.59 41.48
C THR A 31 9.41 22.59 41.06
N SER A 32 9.22 21.96 39.92
CA SER A 32 10.32 21.42 39.12
C SER A 32 9.81 21.18 37.72
N ASP A 33 10.21 22.12 36.88
CA ASP A 33 10.36 22.00 35.44
C ASP A 33 11.10 20.70 35.10
N GLU A 34 10.45 19.79 34.38
CA GLU A 34 11.09 18.92 33.39
C GLU A 34 10.05 18.51 32.34
N THR A 35 10.38 18.85 31.11
CA THR A 35 9.58 18.67 29.91
C THR A 35 9.62 17.19 29.50
N THR A 36 8.60 16.41 29.88
CA THR A 36 8.35 15.08 29.32
C THR A 36 7.35 15.17 28.17
N THR A 37 7.83 15.13 26.93
CA THR A 37 7.00 14.90 25.75
C THR A 37 6.74 13.40 25.59
N ASN A 38 5.57 12.95 26.05
CA ASN A 38 4.99 11.66 25.65
C ASN A 38 4.10 11.88 24.40
N PRO A 39 4.13 11.02 23.37
CA PRO A 39 3.39 11.24 22.15
C PRO A 39 1.93 10.79 22.27
N ALA A 40 1.04 11.70 21.87
CA ALA A 40 -0.26 11.44 21.26
C ALA A 40 -1.29 10.62 22.06
N THR A 41 -1.89 11.27 23.05
CA THR A 41 -3.36 11.30 23.09
C THR A 41 -3.81 12.48 22.21
N VAL A 42 -4.27 12.20 20.98
CA VAL A 42 -5.00 13.22 20.21
C VAL A 42 -6.36 13.39 20.87
N ASP A 43 -6.38 14.32 21.81
CA ASP A 43 -7.61 14.83 22.39
C ASP A 43 -8.45 15.40 21.25
N ALA A 44 -9.71 14.97 21.16
CA ALA A 44 -10.68 15.54 20.25
C ALA A 44 -11.06 16.94 20.77
N GLY A 45 -10.14 17.89 20.53
CA GLY A 45 -10.32 19.29 20.88
C GLY A 45 -11.50 19.88 20.12
N THR A 46 -12.58 20.08 20.86
CA THR A 46 -13.75 20.86 20.45
C THR A 46 -13.41 22.35 20.58
N ASP A 47 -13.77 23.10 19.53
CA ASP A 47 -13.90 24.55 19.41
C ASP A 47 -12.68 25.48 19.38
N SER A 48 -12.45 26.08 18.20
CA SER A 48 -12.55 27.53 17.99
C SER A 48 -12.60 27.87 16.49
N GLY A 49 -13.81 27.96 15.94
CA GLY A 49 -14.34 29.10 15.15
C GLY A 49 -13.50 29.84 14.09
N GLY A 50 -12.42 29.28 13.56
CA GLY A 50 -11.75 29.80 12.38
C GLY A 50 -12.05 28.89 11.20
N THR A 51 -12.90 29.33 10.28
CA THR A 51 -13.14 28.63 9.01
C THR A 51 -11.80 28.39 8.34
N ARG A 52 -11.26 27.18 8.43
CA ARG A 52 -10.02 26.84 7.74
C ARG A 52 -10.38 26.71 6.27
N ILE A 53 -10.06 27.74 5.49
CA ILE A 53 -10.41 27.72 4.07
C ILE A 53 -9.43 26.87 3.28
N ILE A 54 -8.16 26.75 3.69
CA ILE A 54 -7.10 26.14 2.86
C ILE A 54 -6.62 24.80 3.45
N CYS A 55 -6.44 23.81 2.57
CA CYS A 55 -5.88 22.49 2.86
C CYS A 55 -4.84 22.08 1.79
N GLY A 56 -4.11 20.99 2.01
CA GLY A 56 -3.04 20.54 1.10
C GLY A 56 -1.75 21.36 1.22
N ALA A 57 -0.69 20.95 0.51
CA ALA A 57 0.60 21.67 0.47
C ALA A 57 1.19 22.05 1.85
N GLY A 58 1.11 21.15 2.84
CA GLY A 58 1.58 21.42 4.21
C GLY A 58 0.64 22.27 5.07
N ALA A 59 -0.55 22.61 4.58
CA ALA A 59 -1.62 23.19 5.39
C ALA A 59 -2.25 22.14 6.32
N ALA A 60 -2.98 22.63 7.33
CA ALA A 60 -3.71 21.79 8.27
C ALA A 60 -4.82 20.96 7.58
N LEU A 61 -5.22 19.87 8.22
CA LEU A 61 -6.36 19.05 7.80
C LEU A 61 -7.68 19.84 7.97
N CYS A 62 -8.64 19.58 7.07
CA CYS A 62 -10.00 20.12 7.17
C CYS A 62 -10.75 19.55 8.37
N ALA A 63 -11.87 20.19 8.73
CA ALA A 63 -12.71 19.68 9.81
C ALA A 63 -13.34 18.32 9.45
N GLY A 64 -13.80 17.57 10.47
CA GLY A 64 -14.35 16.22 10.29
C GLY A 64 -15.61 16.15 9.42
N ASN A 65 -16.31 17.27 9.22
CA ASN A 65 -17.48 17.42 8.36
C ASN A 65 -17.15 18.04 6.99
N GLU A 66 -15.87 18.18 6.66
CA GLU A 66 -15.36 18.76 5.42
C GLU A 66 -14.48 17.75 4.68
N TRP A 67 -14.16 18.08 3.43
CA TRP A 67 -13.18 17.42 2.59
C TRP A 67 -12.29 18.48 1.92
N CYS A 68 -11.09 18.08 1.51
CA CYS A 68 -10.16 18.98 0.84
C CYS A 68 -10.40 18.98 -0.67
N ALA A 69 -10.97 20.08 -1.20
CA ALA A 69 -11.23 20.24 -2.62
C ALA A 69 -10.02 20.83 -3.34
N TYR A 70 -9.30 20.00 -4.10
CA TYR A 70 -8.10 20.45 -4.82
C TYR A 70 -8.48 21.25 -6.07
N GLU A 71 -7.72 22.33 -6.34
CA GLU A 71 -7.96 23.19 -7.50
C GLU A 71 -7.83 22.42 -8.83
N LEU A 72 -6.87 21.50 -8.89
CA LEU A 72 -6.77 20.54 -9.98
C LEU A 72 -7.47 19.24 -9.60
N VAL A 73 -8.73 19.13 -10.03
CA VAL A 73 -9.57 17.95 -9.81
C VAL A 73 -8.86 16.70 -10.33
N GLY A 74 -8.72 15.67 -9.49
CA GLY A 74 -8.10 14.42 -9.89
C GLY A 74 -6.65 14.23 -9.46
N SER A 75 -6.02 15.23 -8.83
CA SER A 75 -4.59 15.21 -8.51
C SER A 75 -4.28 14.97 -7.04
N CYS A 76 -5.26 14.96 -6.14
CA CYS A 76 -5.07 14.62 -4.72
C CYS A 76 -3.94 15.40 -4.02
N GLY A 77 -3.70 16.65 -4.41
CA GLY A 77 -2.63 17.45 -3.84
C GLY A 77 -1.21 17.12 -4.34
N LYS A 78 -1.07 16.28 -5.38
CA LYS A 78 0.23 15.99 -6.01
C LYS A 78 0.96 17.29 -6.36
N ASP A 79 2.29 17.27 -6.22
CA ASP A 79 3.19 18.42 -6.43
C ASP A 79 2.95 19.62 -5.50
N GLY A 80 2.43 19.36 -4.30
CA GLY A 80 2.23 20.41 -3.29
C GLY A 80 1.09 21.35 -3.65
N GLN A 81 0.04 20.83 -4.28
CA GLN A 81 -1.15 21.60 -4.58
C GLN A 81 -1.97 21.90 -3.33
N ARG A 82 -2.51 23.11 -3.32
CA ARG A 82 -3.47 23.56 -2.32
C ARG A 82 -4.88 23.21 -2.76
N GLY A 83 -5.76 23.13 -1.78
CA GLY A 83 -7.18 22.96 -1.96
C GLY A 83 -7.94 23.83 -0.97
N THR A 84 -9.27 23.79 -1.10
CA THR A 84 -10.20 24.50 -0.23
C THR A 84 -11.00 23.51 0.60
N CYS A 85 -11.08 23.71 1.92
CA CYS A 85 -11.96 22.89 2.76
C CYS A 85 -13.40 23.20 2.41
N THR A 86 -14.12 22.16 1.98
CA THR A 86 -15.50 22.24 1.52
C THR A 86 -16.35 21.31 2.36
N VAL A 87 -17.55 21.75 2.71
CA VAL A 87 -18.50 20.93 3.48
C VAL A 87 -18.85 19.67 2.69
N ARG A 88 -18.95 18.55 3.39
CA ARG A 88 -19.36 17.28 2.81
C ARG A 88 -20.80 17.36 2.28
N PRO A 89 -21.07 16.87 1.05
CA PRO A 89 -22.43 16.86 0.53
C PRO A 89 -23.32 15.94 1.38
N PRO A 90 -24.55 16.37 1.72
CA PRO A 90 -25.44 15.60 2.60
C PRO A 90 -26.15 14.45 1.89
N ASN A 91 -26.33 14.54 0.56
CA ASN A 91 -27.03 13.56 -0.26
C ASN A 91 -26.29 13.38 -1.58
N CYS A 92 -26.19 12.14 -2.04
CA CYS A 92 -25.57 11.79 -3.30
C CYS A 92 -26.53 11.04 -4.21
N ALA A 93 -26.35 11.20 -5.52
CA ALA A 93 -27.08 10.42 -6.50
C ALA A 93 -26.66 8.94 -6.41
N THR A 94 -27.54 8.04 -6.82
CA THR A 94 -27.36 6.59 -6.73
C THR A 94 -26.65 6.00 -7.95
N ASP A 95 -26.14 6.85 -8.85
CA ASP A 95 -25.33 6.42 -9.97
C ASP A 95 -24.00 5.86 -9.45
N CYS A 96 -23.62 4.68 -9.95
CA CYS A 96 -22.42 3.99 -9.51
C CYS A 96 -21.45 3.68 -10.67
N PRO A 97 -20.92 4.70 -11.37
CA PRO A 97 -19.85 4.51 -12.36
C PRO A 97 -18.51 4.06 -11.77
N ALA A 98 -18.36 4.10 -10.44
CA ALA A 98 -17.14 3.83 -9.68
C ALA A 98 -16.01 4.85 -9.93
N VAL A 99 -15.60 5.54 -8.88
CA VAL A 99 -14.48 6.50 -8.89
C VAL A 99 -13.46 6.14 -7.81
N CYS A 100 -12.23 6.59 -8.00
CA CYS A 100 -11.16 6.40 -7.02
C CYS A 100 -11.05 7.61 -6.11
N GLY A 101 -11.12 7.42 -4.80
CA GLY A 101 -10.81 8.46 -3.83
C GLY A 101 -9.31 8.71 -3.72
N CYS A 102 -8.92 9.90 -3.26
CA CYS A 102 -7.55 10.20 -2.90
C CYS A 102 -7.04 9.30 -1.77
N ASP A 103 -7.94 8.82 -0.91
CA ASP A 103 -7.69 7.83 0.14
C ASP A 103 -7.50 6.39 -0.40
N GLY A 104 -7.59 6.19 -1.71
CA GLY A 104 -7.39 4.89 -2.36
C GLY A 104 -8.59 3.96 -2.30
N LYS A 105 -9.76 4.43 -1.85
CA LYS A 105 -10.99 3.63 -1.83
C LYS A 105 -11.86 3.88 -3.06
N ILE A 106 -12.68 2.89 -3.40
CA ILE A 106 -13.69 3.04 -4.45
C ILE A 106 -14.95 3.66 -3.85
N TYR A 107 -15.48 4.65 -4.55
CA TYR A 107 -16.78 5.27 -4.25
C TYR A 107 -17.68 5.13 -5.48
N CYS A 108 -19.01 5.06 -5.33
CA CYS A 108 -19.88 4.92 -6.50
C CYS A 108 -19.76 6.12 -7.44
N ASN A 109 -19.62 7.32 -6.89
CA ASN A 109 -19.43 8.55 -7.64
C ASN A 109 -18.62 9.57 -6.82
N ALA A 110 -18.33 10.74 -7.42
CA ALA A 110 -17.55 11.80 -6.78
C ALA A 110 -18.24 12.37 -5.54
N CYS A 111 -19.57 12.46 -5.54
CA CYS A 111 -20.31 12.94 -4.38
C CYS A 111 -20.10 12.02 -3.18
N GLU A 112 -20.17 10.70 -3.37
CA GLU A 112 -19.93 9.74 -2.28
C GLU A 112 -18.49 9.82 -1.75
N ALA A 113 -17.50 10.02 -2.61
CA ALA A 113 -16.12 10.25 -2.19
C ALA A 113 -16.01 11.50 -1.29
N GLN A 114 -16.63 12.60 -1.72
CA GLN A 114 -16.65 13.87 -1.01
C GLN A 114 -17.43 13.74 0.31
N ALA A 115 -18.56 13.03 0.34
CA ALA A 115 -19.30 12.70 1.55
C ALA A 115 -18.45 11.85 2.52
N GLY A 116 -17.60 10.99 1.97
CA GLY A 116 -16.58 10.23 2.69
C GLY A 116 -15.40 11.05 3.22
N GLY A 117 -15.30 12.33 2.85
CA GLY A 117 -14.23 13.23 3.29
C GLY A 117 -13.01 13.30 2.38
N THR A 118 -13.10 12.80 1.14
CA THR A 118 -11.96 12.72 0.21
C THR A 118 -12.32 13.24 -1.18
N ASP A 119 -11.33 13.77 -1.91
CA ASP A 119 -11.51 14.13 -3.33
C ASP A 119 -11.32 12.90 -4.22
N VAL A 120 -11.65 13.01 -5.50
CA VAL A 120 -11.43 11.95 -6.51
C VAL A 120 -10.02 12.03 -7.06
N ASP A 121 -9.31 10.90 -7.15
CA ASP A 121 -8.11 10.72 -7.98
C ASP A 121 -8.55 10.28 -9.38
N LYS A 122 -8.37 11.14 -10.39
CA LYS A 122 -8.66 10.79 -11.79
C LYS A 122 -7.46 10.18 -12.49
N ALA A 123 -6.26 10.36 -11.93
CA ALA A 123 -5.02 9.80 -12.45
C ALA A 123 -4.82 8.33 -12.01
N ARG A 124 -5.57 7.86 -11.01
CA ARG A 124 -5.50 6.48 -10.50
C ARG A 124 -6.84 5.77 -10.65
N ALA A 125 -6.82 4.54 -11.13
CA ALA A 125 -7.95 3.63 -11.02
C ALA A 125 -7.88 2.91 -9.67
N CYS A 126 -8.87 3.12 -8.80
CA CYS A 126 -9.07 2.27 -7.63
C CYS A 126 -9.73 0.99 -8.17
N LEU A 127 -8.94 -0.05 -8.39
CA LEU A 127 -9.50 -1.39 -8.53
C LEU A 127 -9.56 -2.02 -7.12
N PRO A 128 -10.52 -2.92 -6.86
CA PRO A 128 -10.80 -3.45 -5.52
C PRO A 128 -9.64 -4.32 -5.01
N GLY A 129 -8.67 -3.67 -4.39
CA GLY A 129 -7.50 -4.26 -3.77
C GLY A 129 -6.42 -3.18 -3.74
N GLY A 130 -6.20 -2.55 -2.59
CA GLY A 130 -5.19 -1.50 -2.43
C GLY A 130 -3.76 -1.94 -2.81
N GLY A 131 -2.79 -1.07 -2.58
CA GLY A 131 -1.37 -1.35 -2.82
C GLY A 131 -0.73 -0.48 -3.90
N GLU A 132 0.57 -0.31 -3.80
CA GLU A 132 1.42 0.47 -4.69
C GLU A 132 1.85 -0.39 -5.90
N ILE A 133 1.72 0.16 -7.12
CA ILE A 133 2.22 -0.47 -8.34
C ILE A 133 3.58 0.13 -8.70
N LEU A 134 4.57 -0.74 -8.85
CA LEU A 134 5.92 -0.40 -9.28
C LEU A 134 6.29 -1.21 -10.53
N ALA A 135 7.19 -0.70 -11.35
CA ALA A 135 7.71 -1.44 -12.50
C ALA A 135 9.24 -1.30 -12.63
N PHE A 136 9.90 -2.40 -13.03
CA PHE A 136 11.35 -2.48 -13.12
C PHE A 136 11.78 -3.24 -14.37
N ALA A 137 12.80 -2.74 -15.06
CA ALA A 137 13.55 -3.50 -16.02
C ALA A 137 14.42 -4.53 -15.29
N LEU A 138 14.32 -5.79 -15.70
CA LEU A 138 15.16 -6.87 -15.21
C LEU A 138 16.21 -7.17 -16.28
N PRO A 139 17.50 -6.84 -16.04
CA PRO A 139 18.57 -7.07 -17.00
C PRO A 139 18.66 -8.54 -17.42
N GLY A 140 18.74 -8.81 -18.72
CA GLY A 140 18.88 -10.15 -19.27
C GLY A 140 18.57 -10.22 -20.76
N ASP A 141 18.82 -11.38 -21.36
CA ASP A 141 18.38 -11.74 -22.71
C ASP A 141 17.66 -13.10 -22.65
N PRO A 142 16.34 -13.17 -22.92
CA PRO A 142 15.48 -12.06 -23.33
C PRO A 142 15.25 -11.02 -22.22
N ALA A 143 15.05 -9.78 -22.64
CA ALA A 143 14.74 -8.66 -21.75
C ALA A 143 13.43 -8.90 -21.00
N LYS A 144 13.40 -8.60 -19.69
CA LYS A 144 12.23 -8.78 -18.84
C LYS A 144 11.81 -7.49 -18.13
N VAL A 145 10.52 -7.33 -17.88
CA VAL A 145 9.96 -6.22 -17.08
C VAL A 145 9.10 -6.80 -15.98
N ALA A 146 9.40 -6.46 -14.74
CA ALA A 146 8.55 -6.78 -13.60
C ALA A 146 7.53 -5.66 -13.37
N VAL A 147 6.28 -6.03 -13.17
CA VAL A 147 5.22 -5.18 -12.62
C VAL A 147 4.86 -5.77 -11.26
N LEU A 148 5.07 -4.99 -10.21
CA LEU A 148 4.94 -5.41 -8.81
C LEU A 148 3.81 -4.63 -8.17
N LYS A 149 2.96 -5.32 -7.41
CA LYS A 149 1.95 -4.73 -6.56
C LYS A 149 2.25 -5.06 -5.11
N LYS A 150 2.67 -4.04 -4.37
CA LYS A 150 2.97 -4.15 -2.94
C LYS A 150 1.76 -3.65 -2.15
N ASP A 151 1.15 -4.50 -1.34
CA ASP A 151 0.06 -4.13 -0.44
C ASP A 151 0.43 -4.49 1.00
N GLU A 152 0.87 -3.49 1.76
CA GLU A 152 1.24 -3.67 3.16
C GLU A 152 0.04 -3.97 4.06
N ALA A 153 -1.13 -3.39 3.75
CA ALA A 153 -2.33 -3.56 4.55
C ALA A 153 -2.84 -5.00 4.51
N ARG A 154 -2.69 -5.67 3.36
CA ARG A 154 -3.08 -7.09 3.17
C ARG A 154 -1.93 -8.07 3.32
N SER A 155 -0.72 -7.59 3.65
CA SER A 155 0.51 -8.41 3.64
C SER A 155 0.64 -9.21 2.33
N LEU A 156 0.44 -8.54 1.19
CA LEU A 156 0.38 -9.17 -0.13
C LEU A 156 1.41 -8.53 -1.06
N CYS A 157 2.14 -9.37 -1.79
CA CYS A 157 2.93 -8.95 -2.94
C CYS A 157 2.45 -9.73 -4.17
N VAL A 158 2.08 -9.03 -5.24
CA VAL A 158 1.78 -9.66 -6.53
C VAL A 158 2.80 -9.25 -7.56
N ARG A 159 3.38 -10.24 -8.23
CA ARG A 159 4.50 -10.08 -9.15
C ARG A 159 4.05 -10.58 -10.52
N LEU A 160 4.07 -9.71 -11.52
CA LEU A 160 3.85 -10.04 -12.92
C LEU A 160 5.15 -9.78 -13.68
N THR A 161 5.67 -10.76 -14.39
CA THR A 161 6.88 -10.63 -15.19
C THR A 161 6.54 -10.75 -16.66
N LEU A 162 6.85 -9.71 -17.42
CA LEU A 162 6.76 -9.65 -18.87
C LEU A 162 8.13 -9.97 -19.47
N VAL A 163 8.14 -10.57 -20.65
CA VAL A 163 9.37 -11.00 -21.33
C VAL A 163 9.28 -10.71 -22.83
N ALA A 164 10.36 -10.20 -23.39
CA ALA A 164 10.44 -9.92 -24.82
C ALA A 164 10.53 -11.22 -25.64
N ARG A 165 9.94 -11.21 -26.84
CA ARG A 165 10.06 -12.26 -27.87
C ARG A 165 9.61 -13.67 -27.44
N LEU A 166 8.80 -13.78 -26.39
CA LEU A 166 8.25 -15.06 -25.94
C LEU A 166 6.72 -15.03 -25.92
N GLY A 167 6.12 -16.22 -25.96
CA GLY A 167 4.68 -16.40 -25.91
C GLY A 167 4.06 -15.94 -24.58
N SER A 168 2.81 -15.50 -24.65
CA SER A 168 2.06 -15.03 -23.48
C SER A 168 1.40 -16.18 -22.70
N ARG A 169 1.31 -16.03 -21.38
CA ARG A 169 0.60 -16.92 -20.44
C ARG A 169 -0.57 -16.18 -19.80
N TYR A 170 -1.46 -16.94 -19.16
CA TYR A 170 -2.56 -16.41 -18.33
C TYR A 170 -3.53 -15.46 -19.04
N GLY A 171 -3.63 -15.47 -20.37
CA GLY A 171 -4.69 -14.75 -21.10
C GLY A 171 -4.63 -13.21 -21.08
N LEU A 172 -3.52 -12.61 -20.64
CA LEU A 172 -3.34 -11.15 -20.66
C LEU A 172 -2.97 -10.65 -22.05
N ASP A 173 -3.63 -9.57 -22.49
CA ASP A 173 -3.25 -8.82 -23.69
C ASP A 173 -2.01 -7.97 -23.40
N VAL A 174 -0.93 -8.22 -24.13
CA VAL A 174 0.34 -7.53 -23.99
C VAL A 174 0.85 -7.13 -25.38
N PRO A 175 1.72 -6.13 -25.51
CA PRO A 175 2.23 -5.71 -26.82
C PRO A 175 2.85 -6.90 -27.58
N SER A 176 2.68 -6.95 -28.91
CA SER A 176 2.97 -8.15 -29.74
C SER A 176 4.39 -8.69 -29.66
N GLU A 177 5.36 -7.84 -29.29
CA GLU A 177 6.77 -8.19 -29.11
C GLU A 177 7.10 -8.74 -27.71
N TRP A 178 6.09 -8.88 -26.85
CA TRP A 178 6.18 -9.27 -25.45
C TRP A 178 5.19 -10.37 -25.11
N GLY A 179 5.51 -11.11 -24.07
CA GLY A 179 4.66 -12.13 -23.45
C GLY A 179 4.69 -12.02 -21.93
N VAL A 180 3.85 -12.79 -21.26
CA VAL A 180 3.90 -12.99 -19.81
C VAL A 180 4.77 -14.21 -19.50
N ASP A 181 5.90 -13.97 -18.84
CA ASP A 181 6.83 -15.02 -18.37
C ASP A 181 6.27 -15.77 -17.17
N GLY A 182 5.74 -15.02 -16.21
CA GLY A 182 5.27 -15.54 -14.94
C GLY A 182 4.41 -14.52 -14.21
N ALA A 183 3.54 -15.02 -13.34
CA ALA A 183 2.75 -14.22 -12.42
C ALA A 183 2.59 -15.01 -11.11
N GLU A 184 2.64 -14.33 -9.97
CA GLU A 184 2.49 -14.96 -8.66
C GLU A 184 2.02 -13.97 -7.60
N ALA A 185 1.37 -14.48 -6.56
CA ALA A 185 1.10 -13.79 -5.32
C ALA A 185 1.93 -14.41 -4.18
N THR A 186 2.43 -13.58 -3.27
CA THR A 186 3.14 -13.96 -2.04
C THR A 186 2.54 -13.20 -0.85
N ASN A 187 2.75 -13.70 0.37
CA ASN A 187 2.21 -13.10 1.60
C ASN A 187 3.22 -12.24 2.38
N ASP A 188 4.27 -11.76 1.70
CA ASP A 188 5.22 -10.82 2.27
C ASP A 188 5.38 -9.62 1.31
N PRO A 189 4.94 -8.40 1.70
CA PRO A 189 5.14 -7.19 0.90
C PRO A 189 6.62 -6.93 0.54
N ALA A 190 7.57 -7.44 1.32
CA ALA A 190 8.99 -7.31 1.03
C ALA A 190 9.42 -8.06 -0.25
N ASP A 191 8.66 -9.07 -0.68
CA ASP A 191 8.94 -9.82 -1.93
C ASP A 191 8.73 -8.97 -3.19
N CYS A 192 8.13 -7.79 -3.05
CA CYS A 192 7.97 -6.78 -4.11
C CYS A 192 9.11 -5.74 -4.11
N SER A 193 10.15 -5.93 -3.29
CA SER A 193 11.29 -5.02 -3.22
C SER A 193 12.36 -5.45 -4.22
N VAL A 194 12.72 -4.60 -5.18
CA VAL A 194 13.79 -4.89 -6.14
C VAL A 194 15.13 -4.46 -5.57
N THR A 195 16.15 -5.32 -5.68
CA THR A 195 17.51 -4.98 -5.24
C THR A 195 18.15 -3.98 -6.21
N SER A 196 19.21 -3.30 -5.78
CA SER A 196 19.99 -2.37 -6.62
C SER A 196 20.60 -3.03 -7.87
N THR A 197 20.66 -4.36 -7.90
CA THR A 197 21.12 -5.16 -9.05
C THR A 197 20.03 -5.47 -10.08
N GLY A 198 18.80 -4.97 -9.90
CA GLY A 198 17.70 -5.21 -10.83
C GLY A 198 17.18 -6.65 -10.80
N THR A 199 17.29 -7.33 -9.66
CA THR A 199 16.80 -8.70 -9.48
C THR A 199 15.63 -8.72 -8.51
N LEU A 200 14.62 -9.55 -8.80
CA LEU A 200 13.55 -9.82 -7.86
C LEU A 200 14.05 -10.78 -6.77
N PRO A 201 13.72 -10.53 -5.49
CA PRO A 201 14.07 -11.43 -4.41
C PRO A 201 13.34 -12.76 -4.60
N THR A 202 13.91 -13.82 -4.03
CA THR A 202 13.19 -15.10 -3.93
C THR A 202 12.02 -14.91 -2.96
N PRO A 203 10.78 -15.31 -3.33
CA PRO A 203 9.64 -15.28 -2.42
C PRO A 203 9.97 -15.90 -1.08
N LYS A 204 9.57 -15.23 0.00
CA LYS A 204 9.62 -15.82 1.32
C LYS A 204 8.35 -16.64 1.55
N GLY A 205 8.52 -17.92 1.84
CA GLY A 205 7.39 -18.80 2.13
C GLY A 205 6.63 -19.23 0.87
N ALA A 206 5.33 -19.43 1.02
CA ALA A 206 4.49 -19.96 -0.04
C ALA A 206 4.09 -18.85 -1.04
N ASN A 207 4.13 -19.19 -2.32
CA ASN A 207 3.62 -18.38 -3.43
C ASN A 207 2.56 -19.17 -4.21
N LEU A 208 1.69 -18.46 -4.91
CA LEU A 208 0.68 -19.07 -5.78
C LEU A 208 0.63 -18.33 -7.12
N GLY A 209 0.69 -19.08 -8.22
CA GLY A 209 0.45 -18.54 -9.57
C GLY A 209 -1.04 -18.43 -9.87
N PRO A 210 -1.47 -17.46 -10.69
CA PRO A 210 -2.86 -17.38 -11.13
C PRO A 210 -3.18 -18.51 -12.12
N VAL A 211 -4.44 -18.91 -12.15
CA VAL A 211 -4.96 -19.88 -13.12
C VAL A 211 -5.40 -19.20 -14.42
N ASN A 212 -5.76 -17.92 -14.36
CA ASN A 212 -6.17 -17.14 -15.51
C ASN A 212 -5.93 -15.64 -15.26
N GLY A 213 -6.06 -14.85 -16.30
CA GLY A 213 -5.95 -13.41 -16.27
C GLY A 213 -6.76 -12.77 -17.38
N GLN A 214 -7.19 -11.53 -17.15
CA GLN A 214 -7.93 -10.74 -18.12
C GLN A 214 -7.45 -9.29 -18.08
N GLY A 215 -7.63 -8.60 -19.21
CA GLY A 215 -7.22 -7.21 -19.37
C GLY A 215 -5.88 -7.11 -20.08
N ARG A 216 -5.23 -5.95 -19.93
CA ARG A 216 -4.08 -5.62 -20.77
C ARG A 216 -2.97 -4.86 -20.07
N VAL A 217 -1.78 -4.99 -20.64
CA VAL A 217 -0.64 -4.10 -20.40
C VAL A 217 -0.35 -3.33 -21.68
N THR A 218 -0.10 -2.03 -21.55
CA THR A 218 0.35 -1.18 -22.65
C THR A 218 1.65 -0.49 -22.27
N PHE A 219 2.55 -0.33 -23.24
CA PHE A 219 3.79 0.39 -23.05
C PHE A 219 3.72 1.77 -23.70
N SER A 220 4.57 2.69 -23.25
CA SER A 220 4.81 3.95 -23.95
C SER A 220 5.16 3.69 -25.42
N ALA A 221 4.41 4.32 -26.34
CA ALA A 221 4.43 4.05 -27.78
C ALA A 221 5.82 4.20 -28.43
N ASP A 222 6.70 5.02 -27.86
CA ASP A 222 8.00 5.34 -28.46
C ASP A 222 9.06 4.24 -28.29
N ARG A 223 8.83 3.22 -27.44
CA ARG A 223 9.88 2.26 -27.03
C ARG A 223 9.43 0.84 -26.71
N GLY A 224 8.19 0.44 -27.04
CA GLY A 224 7.66 -0.91 -26.78
C GLY A 224 8.24 -2.05 -27.65
N GLN A 225 9.47 -1.92 -28.17
CA GLN A 225 10.10 -2.87 -29.08
C GLN A 225 10.83 -4.00 -28.34
N ALA A 226 10.93 -5.17 -28.97
CA ALA A 226 11.61 -6.32 -28.40
C ALA A 226 13.09 -6.04 -28.06
N GLY A 227 13.47 -6.14 -26.79
CA GLY A 227 14.86 -5.93 -26.33
C GLY A 227 15.20 -4.47 -25.98
N LYS A 228 14.21 -3.56 -25.99
CA LYS A 228 14.33 -2.22 -25.38
C LYS A 228 13.30 -2.10 -24.27
N TYR A 229 13.75 -1.71 -23.08
CA TYR A 229 12.83 -1.48 -21.97
C TYR A 229 11.99 -0.21 -22.24
N PRO A 230 10.65 -0.26 -22.05
CA PRO A 230 9.80 0.93 -22.15
C PRO A 230 10.14 1.92 -21.03
N CYS A 231 9.89 3.21 -21.23
CA CYS A 231 10.09 4.22 -20.16
C CYS A 231 8.99 4.12 -19.12
N SER A 232 7.77 3.86 -19.59
CA SER A 232 6.59 3.70 -18.75
C SER A 232 5.63 2.66 -19.31
N LEU A 233 4.76 2.17 -18.44
CA LEU A 233 3.68 1.25 -18.81
C LEU A 233 2.39 1.62 -18.11
N SER A 234 1.28 1.20 -18.70
CA SER A 234 -0.03 1.20 -18.05
C SER A 234 -0.54 -0.23 -17.99
N ILE A 235 -1.18 -0.58 -16.89
CA ILE A 235 -1.76 -1.90 -16.66
C ILE A 235 -3.20 -1.73 -16.19
N ALA A 236 -4.08 -2.50 -16.81
CA ALA A 236 -5.47 -2.65 -16.43
C ALA A 236 -5.80 -4.14 -16.57
N ALA A 237 -5.40 -4.92 -15.57
CA ALA A 237 -5.48 -6.37 -15.59
C ALA A 237 -6.06 -6.92 -14.29
N ARG A 238 -6.59 -8.14 -14.37
CA ARG A 238 -7.05 -8.93 -13.23
C ARG A 238 -6.44 -10.32 -13.33
N LEU A 239 -5.85 -10.78 -12.24
CA LEU A 239 -5.35 -12.13 -12.09
C LEU A 239 -6.35 -12.94 -11.28
N GLN A 240 -6.70 -14.13 -11.75
CA GLN A 240 -7.59 -15.05 -11.07
C GLN A 240 -6.76 -16.16 -10.44
N PHE A 241 -6.95 -16.39 -9.14
CA PHE A 241 -6.31 -17.46 -8.39
C PHE A 241 -7.36 -18.49 -7.98
N GLU A 242 -6.94 -19.74 -7.95
CA GLU A 242 -7.78 -20.81 -7.43
C GLU A 242 -7.63 -20.88 -5.89
N PRO A 243 -8.73 -20.90 -5.12
CA PRO A 243 -8.66 -21.04 -3.67
C PRO A 243 -7.88 -22.29 -3.27
N SER A 244 -6.94 -22.15 -2.33
CA SER A 244 -6.18 -23.28 -1.81
C SER A 244 -6.08 -23.24 -0.28
N PRO A 245 -6.31 -24.36 0.42
CA PRO A 245 -6.11 -24.45 1.87
C PRO A 245 -4.67 -24.18 2.32
N SER A 246 -3.67 -24.40 1.46
CA SER A 246 -2.26 -24.15 1.80
C SER A 246 -1.88 -22.66 1.77
N VAL A 247 -2.67 -21.83 1.10
CA VAL A 247 -2.43 -20.39 0.93
C VAL A 247 -3.75 -19.61 1.04
N PRO A 248 -4.43 -19.63 2.21
CA PRO A 248 -5.77 -19.07 2.39
C PRO A 248 -5.82 -17.53 2.29
N TRP A 249 -4.65 -16.89 2.29
CA TRP A 249 -4.48 -15.44 2.20
C TRP A 249 -4.53 -14.91 0.76
N VAL A 250 -4.40 -15.79 -0.26
CA VAL A 250 -4.46 -15.36 -1.66
C VAL A 250 -5.92 -15.05 -2.02
N PRO A 251 -6.23 -13.84 -2.54
CA PRO A 251 -7.57 -13.52 -2.99
C PRO A 251 -7.91 -14.29 -4.26
N THR A 252 -9.19 -14.61 -4.47
CA THR A 252 -9.65 -15.30 -5.69
C THR A 252 -9.43 -14.49 -6.96
N VAL A 253 -9.45 -13.16 -6.84
CA VAL A 253 -9.13 -12.23 -7.91
C VAL A 253 -8.30 -11.10 -7.33
N GLU A 254 -7.15 -10.82 -7.94
CA GLU A 254 -6.34 -9.64 -7.64
C GLU A 254 -6.25 -8.72 -8.85
N ALA A 255 -6.54 -7.44 -8.65
CA ALA A 255 -6.45 -6.44 -9.69
C ALA A 255 -5.07 -5.78 -9.75
N LEU A 256 -4.53 -5.62 -10.96
CA LEU A 256 -3.33 -4.83 -11.25
C LEU A 256 -3.77 -3.61 -12.07
N SER A 257 -3.81 -2.43 -11.46
CA SER A 257 -4.23 -1.20 -12.15
C SER A 257 -3.30 -0.05 -11.85
N ALA A 258 -2.70 0.51 -12.89
CA ALA A 258 -2.01 1.77 -12.81
C ALA A 258 -1.82 2.33 -14.22
N GLN A 259 -1.69 3.65 -14.32
CA GLN A 259 -1.41 4.34 -15.58
C GLN A 259 -0.06 5.03 -15.48
N ASN A 260 0.68 5.05 -16.59
CA ASN A 260 1.95 5.75 -16.72
C ASN A 260 2.97 5.42 -15.60
N VAL A 261 3.00 4.16 -15.16
CA VAL A 261 3.98 3.67 -14.19
C VAL A 261 5.37 3.78 -14.81
N ASN A 262 6.27 4.52 -14.14
CA ASN A 262 7.66 4.59 -14.55
C ASN A 262 8.31 3.21 -14.41
N VAL A 263 9.02 2.78 -15.45
CA VAL A 263 9.81 1.54 -15.40
C VAL A 263 11.22 1.91 -14.98
N ALA A 264 11.58 1.58 -13.74
CA ALA A 264 12.92 1.82 -13.22
C ALA A 264 13.94 0.96 -13.99
N GLY A 265 15.04 1.58 -14.45
CA GLY A 265 15.98 0.95 -15.39
C GLY A 265 15.42 0.80 -16.82
N GLY A 266 14.23 1.32 -17.07
CA GLY A 266 13.64 1.47 -18.39
C GLY A 266 14.17 2.70 -19.11
N CYS A 267 14.20 2.63 -20.45
CA CYS A 267 14.86 3.59 -21.33
C CYS A 267 16.37 3.77 -21.09
N PRO A 268 17.21 3.67 -22.13
CA PRO A 268 18.61 4.06 -22.04
C PRO A 268 18.78 5.58 -21.95
#